data_AF-A0A5A5T8Q7-F1
#
_entry.id   AF-A0A5A5T8Q7-F1
#
_cell.length_a   1.000
_cell.length_b   1.000
_cell.length_c   1.000
_cell.angle_alpha   90.00
_cell.angle_beta   90.00
_cell.angle_gamma   90.00
#
_symmetry.space_group_name_H-M   'P 1'
#
loop_
_entity.id
_entity.type
_entity.pdbx_description
1 polymer ?
#
loop_
_entity_poly.entity_id
_entity_poly.type
_entity_poly.pdbx_seq_one_letter_code
_entity_poly.pdbx_strand_id
1 'polypeptide(L)'
;MRFHFDIIKLWELPTAVLFQKHLKGILPLAPITQEGARREVVDEAIKALLKDDPENQNKDLLSLLYGISSLVFDDQADKQWLDWRFRMLEDLLNDSWAFRELRQRGEEIGLAKGREEGRIEGILESLRLLVQRLFPSLLALLEDFPQKSFTAKELNAILLQVVAAQTEEEARQYLLTALQQHL
;
A
#
# COMPACT_ATOMS: atom_id res chain seq x y z
N MET A 1 27.44 -31.44 -19.34
CA MET A 1 26.00 -31.59 -19.64
C MET A 1 25.55 -30.38 -20.45
N ARG A 2 24.94 -30.54 -21.63
CA ARG A 2 24.37 -29.42 -22.41
C ARG A 2 22.85 -29.46 -22.25
N PHE A 3 22.25 -28.36 -21.80
CA PHE A 3 20.81 -28.20 -21.76
C PHE A 3 20.33 -27.55 -23.06
N HIS A 4 19.27 -28.11 -23.64
CA HIS A 4 18.55 -27.53 -24.76
C HIS A 4 17.21 -27.00 -24.23
N PHE A 5 16.90 -25.75 -24.54
CA PHE A 5 15.64 -25.12 -24.17
C PHE A 5 15.10 -24.31 -25.35
N ASP A 6 13.77 -24.29 -25.47
CA ASP A 6 13.07 -23.44 -26.42
C ASP A 6 12.69 -22.13 -25.74
N ILE A 7 12.90 -21.01 -26.44
CA ILE A 7 12.48 -19.69 -25.98
C ILE A 7 11.11 -19.39 -26.56
N ILE A 8 10.11 -19.26 -25.68
CA ILE A 8 8.76 -18.84 -26.06
C ILE A 8 8.58 -17.38 -25.66
N LYS A 9 8.35 -16.52 -26.66
CA LYS A 9 8.05 -15.11 -26.45
C LYS A 9 6.54 -14.93 -26.36
N LEU A 10 6.04 -14.76 -25.14
CA LEU A 10 4.60 -14.68 -24.90
C LEU A 10 3.97 -13.47 -25.61
N TRP A 11 4.66 -12.34 -25.68
CA TRP A 11 4.19 -11.13 -26.37
C TRP A 11 4.10 -11.26 -27.91
N GLU A 12 4.62 -12.33 -28.50
CA GLU A 12 4.44 -12.65 -29.93
C GLU A 12 3.36 -13.73 -30.15
N LEU A 13 2.81 -14.28 -29.07
CA LEU A 13 1.83 -15.36 -29.11
C LEU A 13 0.40 -14.81 -29.07
N PRO A 14 -0.51 -15.26 -29.95
CA PRO A 14 -1.92 -14.90 -29.84
C PRO A 14 -2.51 -15.41 -28.53
N THR A 15 -3.25 -14.56 -27.82
CA THR A 15 -3.90 -14.87 -26.54
C THR A 15 -4.77 -16.14 -26.62
N ALA A 16 -5.47 -16.32 -27.74
CA ALA A 16 -6.35 -17.49 -27.96
C ALA A 16 -5.61 -18.83 -27.81
N VAL A 17 -4.30 -18.88 -28.06
CA VAL A 17 -3.49 -20.10 -27.93
C VAL A 17 -3.46 -20.59 -26.47
N LEU A 18 -3.45 -19.70 -25.48
CA LEU A 18 -3.44 -20.07 -24.07
C LEU A 18 -4.77 -20.72 -23.65
N PHE A 19 -5.89 -20.20 -24.14
CA PHE A 19 -7.22 -20.70 -23.83
C PHE A 19 -7.54 -22.04 -24.52
N GLN A 20 -7.02 -22.26 -25.74
CA GLN A 20 -7.21 -23.51 -26.49
C GLN A 20 -6.48 -24.71 -25.88
N LYS A 21 -5.38 -24.48 -25.15
CA LYS A 21 -4.55 -25.57 -24.60
C LYS A 21 -5.19 -26.31 -23.42
N HIS A 22 -6.30 -25.81 -22.87
CA HIS A 22 -6.97 -26.36 -21.67
C HIS A 22 -6.05 -26.55 -20.45
N LEU A 23 -4.91 -25.86 -20.43
CA LEU A 23 -3.95 -25.88 -19.32
C LEU A 23 -4.24 -24.70 -18.40
N LYS A 24 -4.97 -24.91 -17.31
CA LYS A 24 -5.28 -23.84 -16.35
C LYS A 24 -4.04 -23.10 -15.84
N GLY A 25 -2.94 -23.83 -15.64
CA GLY A 25 -1.68 -23.29 -15.08
C GLY A 25 -1.01 -22.20 -15.92
N ILE A 26 -1.32 -22.08 -17.22
CA ILE A 26 -0.75 -21.02 -18.08
C ILE A 26 -1.65 -19.79 -18.21
N LEU A 27 -2.92 -19.88 -17.76
CA LEU A 27 -3.87 -18.78 -17.88
C LEU A 27 -3.47 -17.49 -17.13
N PRO A 28 -2.73 -17.53 -16.01
CA PRO A 28 -2.20 -16.31 -15.40
C PRO A 28 -1.28 -15.50 -16.32
N LEU A 29 -0.72 -16.11 -17.37
CA LEU A 29 0.14 -15.46 -18.35
C LEU A 29 -0.66 -14.85 -19.52
N ALA A 30 -1.98 -15.03 -19.58
CA ALA A 30 -2.80 -14.45 -20.63
C ALA A 30 -2.70 -12.92 -20.75
N PRO A 31 -2.48 -12.13 -19.67
CA PRO A 31 -2.32 -10.69 -19.81
C PRO A 31 -1.06 -10.26 -20.56
N ILE A 32 -0.02 -11.11 -20.63
CA ILE A 32 1.28 -10.77 -21.24
C ILE A 32 1.43 -11.29 -22.68
N THR A 33 0.37 -11.80 -23.29
CA THR A 33 0.34 -12.18 -24.72
C THR A 33 0.17 -10.97 -25.62
N GLN A 34 0.32 -11.16 -26.94
CA GLN A 34 0.36 -10.06 -27.93
C GLN A 34 -0.81 -9.07 -27.80
N GLU A 35 -2.01 -9.57 -27.54
CA GLU A 35 -3.25 -8.83 -27.33
C GLU A 35 -3.87 -9.10 -25.95
N GLY A 36 -3.03 -9.50 -24.99
CA GLY A 36 -3.41 -9.99 -23.67
C GLY A 36 -3.81 -8.92 -22.66
N ALA A 37 -3.24 -7.72 -22.78
CA ALA A 37 -3.38 -6.60 -21.85
C ALA A 37 -4.77 -5.94 -21.89
N ARG A 38 -5.83 -6.70 -21.63
CA ARG A 38 -7.23 -6.27 -21.73
C ARG A 38 -8.08 -6.86 -20.62
N ARG A 39 -9.08 -6.10 -20.16
CA ARG A 39 -10.02 -6.51 -19.12
C ARG A 39 -10.73 -7.81 -19.48
N GLU A 40 -11.13 -7.95 -20.74
CA GLU A 40 -11.86 -9.12 -21.25
C GLU A 40 -11.02 -10.40 -21.13
N VAL A 41 -9.71 -10.31 -21.37
CA VAL A 41 -8.78 -11.44 -21.27
C VAL A 41 -8.62 -11.89 -19.81
N VAL A 42 -8.49 -10.92 -18.90
CA VAL A 42 -8.43 -11.21 -17.45
C VAL A 42 -9.74 -11.86 -16.99
N ASP A 43 -10.89 -11.32 -17.40
CA ASP A 43 -12.20 -11.90 -17.05
C ASP A 43 -12.40 -13.30 -17.60
N GLU A 44 -11.95 -13.56 -18.83
CA GLU A 44 -12.00 -14.89 -19.44
C GLU A 44 -11.10 -15.88 -18.68
N ALA A 45 -9.89 -15.45 -18.30
CA ALA A 45 -8.98 -16.26 -17.49
C ALA A 45 -9.59 -16.57 -16.11
N ILE A 46 -10.22 -15.60 -15.43
CA ILE A 46 -10.93 -15.84 -14.17
C ILE A 46 -12.03 -16.88 -14.36
N LYS A 47 -12.90 -16.71 -15.37
CA LYS A 47 -14.00 -17.65 -15.66
C LYS A 47 -13.47 -19.06 -15.91
N ALA A 48 -12.41 -19.19 -16.69
CA ALA A 48 -11.79 -20.47 -17.01
C ALA A 48 -11.14 -21.15 -15.78
N LEU A 49 -10.55 -20.37 -14.87
CA LEU A 49 -9.96 -20.88 -13.63
C LEU A 49 -11.04 -21.37 -12.65
N LEU A 50 -12.14 -20.60 -12.50
CA LEU A 50 -13.26 -20.94 -11.61
C LEU A 50 -14.14 -22.08 -12.15
N LYS A 51 -14.17 -22.28 -13.47
CA LYS A 51 -14.98 -23.33 -14.09
C LYS A 51 -14.54 -24.71 -13.58
N ASP A 52 -15.50 -25.51 -13.12
CA ASP A 52 -15.29 -26.86 -12.61
C ASP A 52 -14.27 -26.93 -11.45
N ASP A 53 -14.25 -25.92 -10.57
CA ASP A 53 -13.34 -25.81 -9.43
C ASP A 53 -14.06 -25.65 -8.07
N PRO A 54 -14.85 -26.66 -7.63
CA PRO A 54 -15.66 -26.56 -6.41
C PRO A 54 -14.84 -26.46 -5.10
N GLU A 55 -13.57 -26.85 -5.13
CA GLU A 55 -12.65 -26.82 -3.98
C GLU A 55 -11.68 -25.63 -4.03
N ASN A 56 -11.87 -24.68 -4.96
CA ASN A 56 -11.02 -23.50 -5.12
C ASN A 56 -9.52 -23.86 -5.29
N GLN A 57 -9.20 -24.95 -5.97
CA GLN A 57 -7.83 -25.42 -6.19
C GLN A 57 -7.03 -24.42 -7.02
N ASN A 58 -7.68 -23.58 -7.82
CA ASN A 58 -7.04 -22.58 -8.67
C ASN A 58 -6.85 -21.21 -7.99
N LYS A 59 -7.09 -21.07 -6.69
CA LYS A 59 -6.90 -19.82 -5.93
C LYS A 59 -5.50 -19.19 -6.07
N ASP A 60 -4.46 -20.02 -6.14
CA ASP A 60 -3.09 -19.54 -6.34
C ASP A 60 -2.87 -19.04 -7.78
N LEU A 61 -3.51 -19.67 -8.77
CA LEU A 61 -3.49 -19.19 -10.15
C LEU A 61 -4.24 -17.86 -10.30
N LEU A 62 -5.36 -17.69 -9.59
CA LEU A 62 -6.06 -16.41 -9.53
C LEU A 62 -5.19 -15.32 -8.88
N SER A 63 -4.47 -15.66 -7.80
CA SER A 63 -3.53 -14.72 -7.17
C SER A 63 -2.39 -14.31 -8.11
N LEU A 64 -1.85 -15.26 -8.89
CA LEU A 64 -0.85 -14.96 -9.92
C LEU A 64 -1.43 -14.10 -11.04
N LEU A 65 -2.65 -14.39 -11.48
CA LEU A 65 -3.34 -13.61 -12.50
C LEU A 65 -3.53 -12.17 -12.05
N TYR A 66 -3.92 -11.94 -10.79
CA TYR A 66 -4.01 -10.59 -10.21
C TYR A 66 -2.66 -9.87 -10.28
N GLY A 67 -1.60 -10.51 -9.76
CA GLY A 67 -0.26 -9.96 -9.74
C GLY A 67 0.25 -9.58 -11.13
N ILE A 68 0.17 -10.51 -12.11
CA ILE A 68 0.60 -10.26 -13.49
C ILE A 68 -0.25 -9.17 -14.13
N SER A 69 -1.57 -9.20 -13.98
CA SER A 69 -2.46 -8.17 -14.55
C SER A 69 -2.15 -6.78 -13.99
N SER A 70 -1.83 -6.68 -12.70
CA SER A 70 -1.46 -5.42 -12.05
C SER A 70 -0.18 -4.79 -12.61
N LEU A 71 0.72 -5.62 -13.17
CA LEU A 71 1.97 -5.18 -13.78
C LEU A 71 1.79 -4.78 -15.25
N VAL A 72 0.73 -5.27 -15.90
CA VAL A 72 0.45 -5.05 -17.33
C VAL A 72 -0.45 -3.84 -17.53
N PHE A 73 -1.42 -3.61 -16.65
CA PHE A 73 -2.27 -2.43 -16.75
C PHE A 73 -1.52 -1.18 -16.30
N ASP A 74 -1.49 -0.17 -17.16
CA ASP A 74 -0.74 1.06 -16.92
C ASP A 74 -1.60 2.18 -16.35
N ASP A 75 -2.86 2.32 -16.82
CA ASP A 75 -3.74 3.40 -16.40
C ASP A 75 -4.52 3.11 -15.11
N GLN A 76 -4.97 4.19 -14.48
CA GLN A 76 -5.66 4.13 -13.20
C GLN A 76 -7.05 3.47 -13.31
N ALA A 77 -7.75 3.63 -14.43
CA ALA A 77 -9.09 3.07 -14.60
C ALA A 77 -9.04 1.54 -14.70
N ASP A 78 -8.06 0.99 -15.42
CA ASP A 78 -7.82 -0.44 -15.51
C ASP A 78 -7.37 -1.04 -14.17
N LYS A 79 -6.49 -0.35 -13.43
CA LYS A 79 -6.10 -0.78 -12.08
C LYS A 79 -7.27 -0.76 -11.09
N GLN A 80 -8.12 0.27 -11.12
CA GLN A 80 -9.32 0.35 -10.29
C GLN A 80 -10.34 -0.74 -10.64
N TRP A 81 -10.52 -1.01 -11.94
CA TRP A 81 -11.35 -2.12 -12.39
C TRP A 81 -10.81 -3.46 -11.89
N LEU A 82 -9.49 -3.69 -12.01
CA LEU A 82 -8.84 -4.91 -11.56
C LEU A 82 -9.00 -5.10 -10.05
N ASP A 83 -8.76 -4.06 -9.25
CA ASP A 83 -8.98 -4.07 -7.80
C ASP A 83 -10.43 -4.42 -7.46
N TRP A 84 -11.41 -3.73 -8.03
CA TRP A 84 -12.83 -4.06 -7.84
C TRP A 84 -13.15 -5.50 -8.24
N ARG A 85 -12.59 -5.96 -9.36
CA ARG A 85 -12.85 -7.29 -9.90
C ARG A 85 -12.35 -8.40 -8.97
N PHE A 86 -11.19 -8.21 -8.36
CA PHE A 86 -10.57 -9.18 -7.44
C PHE A 86 -11.09 -9.06 -6.00
N ARG A 87 -11.61 -7.90 -5.58
CA ARG A 87 -12.39 -7.78 -4.32
C ARG A 87 -13.60 -8.70 -4.30
N MET A 88 -14.29 -8.87 -5.42
CA MET A 88 -15.39 -9.84 -5.51
C MET A 88 -14.95 -11.30 -5.34
N LEU A 89 -13.64 -11.58 -5.42
CA LEU A 89 -13.05 -12.91 -5.25
C LEU A 89 -12.30 -13.03 -3.91
N GLU A 90 -12.40 -12.02 -3.04
CA GLU A 90 -11.55 -11.88 -1.86
C GLU A 90 -11.67 -13.08 -0.92
N ASP A 91 -12.90 -13.55 -0.65
CA ASP A 91 -13.14 -14.72 0.20
C ASP A 91 -12.43 -15.98 -0.32
N LEU A 92 -12.39 -16.16 -1.65
CA LEU A 92 -11.69 -17.28 -2.29
C LEU A 92 -10.18 -17.11 -2.21
N LEU A 93 -9.68 -15.89 -2.42
CA LEU A 93 -8.25 -15.58 -2.44
C LEU A 93 -7.64 -15.60 -1.04
N ASN A 94 -8.43 -15.37 0.02
CA ASN A 94 -8.00 -15.45 1.41
C ASN A 94 -7.48 -16.84 1.81
N ASP A 95 -7.74 -17.86 1.02
CA ASP A 95 -7.18 -19.19 1.21
C ASP A 95 -5.84 -19.42 0.50
N SER A 96 -5.39 -18.49 -0.35
CA SER A 96 -4.06 -18.51 -0.95
C SER A 96 -3.02 -18.03 0.05
N TRP A 97 -1.95 -18.82 0.23
CA TRP A 97 -0.87 -18.45 1.13
C TRP A 97 -0.19 -17.14 0.72
N ALA A 98 0.11 -16.97 -0.57
CA ALA A 98 0.79 -15.78 -1.08
C ALA A 98 -0.06 -14.51 -0.89
N PHE A 99 -1.37 -14.62 -1.12
CA PHE A 99 -2.30 -13.51 -0.93
C PHE A 99 -2.43 -13.11 0.54
N ARG A 100 -2.53 -14.09 1.46
CA ARG A 100 -2.53 -13.84 2.91
C ARG A 100 -1.26 -13.15 3.39
N GLU A 101 -0.10 -13.65 2.97
CA GLU A 101 1.20 -13.09 3.36
C GLU A 101 1.31 -11.62 2.92
N LEU A 102 0.89 -11.31 1.68
CA LEU A 102 0.88 -9.93 1.17
C LEU A 102 -0.06 -9.03 1.98
N ARG A 103 -1.28 -9.49 2.29
CA ARG A 103 -2.21 -8.71 3.11
C ARG A 103 -1.64 -8.47 4.51
N GLN A 104 -1.15 -9.53 5.17
CA GLN A 104 -0.62 -9.43 6.53
C GLN A 104 0.53 -8.42 6.61
N ARG A 105 1.47 -8.45 5.64
CA ARG A 105 2.54 -7.43 5.58
C ARG A 105 1.99 -6.03 5.38
N GLY A 106 0.97 -5.87 4.54
CA GLY A 106 0.27 -4.60 4.35
C GLY A 106 -0.37 -4.08 5.63
N GLU A 107 -1.05 -4.96 6.38
CA GLU A 107 -1.65 -4.64 7.68
C GLU A 107 -0.60 -4.29 8.73
N GLU A 108 0.50 -5.04 8.81
CA GLU A 108 1.61 -4.78 9.73
C GLU A 108 2.27 -3.41 9.45
N ILE A 109 2.52 -3.09 8.18
CA ILE A 109 3.02 -1.78 7.76
C ILE A 109 2.01 -0.69 8.10
N GLY A 110 0.72 -0.91 7.80
CA GLY A 110 -0.35 0.05 8.09
C GLY A 110 -0.50 0.33 9.58
N LEU A 111 -0.49 -0.71 10.41
CA LEU A 111 -0.53 -0.62 11.86
C LEU A 111 0.70 0.12 12.42
N ALA A 112 1.90 -0.18 11.89
CA ALA A 112 3.12 0.50 12.31
C ALA A 112 3.08 1.99 11.98
N LYS A 113 2.66 2.35 10.76
CA LYS A 113 2.48 3.75 10.35
C LYS A 113 1.42 4.46 11.20
N GLY A 114 0.24 3.87 11.36
CA GLY A 114 -0.84 4.45 12.15
C GLY A 114 -0.48 4.64 13.63
N ARG A 115 0.32 3.73 14.21
CA ARG A 115 0.85 3.91 15.57
C ARG A 115 1.82 5.08 15.67
N GLU A 116 2.68 5.28 14.68
CA GLU A 116 3.62 6.42 14.70
C GLU A 116 2.92 7.75 14.44
N GLU A 117 1.99 7.80 13.47
CA GLU A 117 1.16 8.97 13.19
C GLU A 117 0.33 9.35 14.42
N GLY A 118 -0.37 8.38 15.03
CA GLY A 118 -1.14 8.63 16.25
C GLY A 118 -0.27 9.06 17.45
N ARG A 119 0.97 8.60 17.53
CA ARG A 119 1.93 9.05 18.56
C ARG A 119 2.35 10.50 18.33
N ILE A 120 2.62 10.89 17.09
CA ILE A 120 2.95 12.27 16.70
C ILE A 120 1.77 13.20 17.00
N GLU A 121 0.57 12.84 16.54
CA GLU A 121 -0.65 13.61 16.79
C GLU A 121 -0.93 13.79 18.28
N GLY A 122 -0.80 12.72 19.07
CA GLY A 122 -1.01 12.78 20.52
C GLY A 122 -0.04 13.72 21.25
N ILE A 123 1.23 13.79 20.81
CA ILE A 123 2.21 14.71 21.39
C ILE A 123 1.94 16.14 20.95
N LEU A 124 1.58 16.37 19.68
CA LEU A 124 1.20 17.70 19.19
C LEU A 124 -0.01 18.24 19.94
N GLU A 125 -1.03 17.41 20.16
CA GLU A 125 -2.20 17.82 20.93
C GLU A 125 -1.84 18.12 22.39
N SER A 126 -0.97 17.30 23.00
CA SER A 126 -0.46 17.55 24.35
C SER A 126 0.33 18.87 24.45
N LEU A 127 1.17 19.15 23.45
CA LEU A 127 1.93 20.41 23.34
C LEU A 127 0.99 21.59 23.16
N ARG A 128 -0.05 21.45 22.33
CA ARG A 128 -1.08 22.48 22.11
C ARG A 128 -1.81 22.81 23.41
N LEU A 129 -2.29 21.81 24.13
CA LEU A 129 -2.98 21.99 25.42
C LEU A 129 -2.07 22.64 26.47
N LEU A 130 -0.80 22.23 26.51
CA LEU A 130 0.18 22.77 27.44
C LEU A 130 0.51 24.24 27.13
N VAL A 131 0.79 24.56 25.87
CA VAL A 131 1.04 25.94 25.42
C VAL A 131 -0.20 26.81 25.65
N GLN A 132 -1.40 26.33 25.32
CA GLN A 132 -2.64 27.06 25.57
C GLN A 132 -2.82 27.42 27.05
N ARG A 133 -2.39 26.54 27.97
CA ARG A 133 -2.51 26.75 29.41
C ARG A 133 -1.42 27.66 29.98
N LEU A 134 -0.17 27.49 29.55
CA LEU A 134 0.99 28.16 30.14
C LEU A 134 1.38 29.45 29.40
N PHE A 135 1.29 29.44 28.07
CA PHE A 135 1.76 30.51 27.18
C PHE A 135 0.77 30.75 26.02
N PRO A 136 -0.46 31.23 26.29
CA PRO A 136 -1.55 31.26 25.30
C PRO A 136 -1.22 32.04 24.01
N SER A 137 -0.38 33.07 24.11
CA SER A 137 0.09 33.90 22.98
C SER A 137 0.92 33.12 21.96
N LEU A 138 1.51 31.98 22.35
CA LEU A 138 2.36 31.16 21.48
C LEU A 138 1.58 30.10 20.69
N LEU A 139 0.27 29.97 20.90
CA LEU A 139 -0.55 28.95 20.25
C LEU A 139 -0.48 29.03 18.73
N ALA A 140 -0.42 30.24 18.18
CA ALA A 140 -0.31 30.48 16.73
C ALA A 140 0.96 29.86 16.13
N LEU A 141 2.07 29.75 16.89
CA LEU A 141 3.30 29.12 16.40
C LEU A 141 3.13 27.61 16.19
N LEU A 142 2.15 26.98 16.85
CA LEU A 142 1.90 25.54 16.71
C LEU A 142 1.06 25.19 15.47
N GLU A 143 0.48 26.16 14.77
CA GLU A 143 -0.28 25.91 13.53
C GLU A 143 0.63 25.47 12.36
N ASP A 144 1.91 25.84 12.42
CA ASP A 144 2.91 25.46 11.42
C ASP A 144 3.50 24.06 11.68
N PHE A 145 3.34 23.51 12.88
CA PHE A 145 3.95 22.24 13.26
C PHE A 145 3.46 21.03 12.44
N PRO A 146 2.15 20.87 12.16
CA PRO A 146 1.66 19.77 11.32
C PRO A 146 2.17 19.80 9.88
N GLN A 147 2.65 20.96 9.40
CA GLN A 147 3.19 21.12 8.05
C GLN A 147 4.67 20.69 7.96
N LYS A 148 5.30 20.38 9.10
CA LYS A 148 6.69 19.96 9.20
C LYS A 148 6.81 18.47 9.52
N SER A 149 7.88 17.84 9.03
CA SER A 149 8.17 16.43 9.30
C SER A 149 8.94 16.29 10.61
N PHE A 150 8.21 16.23 11.73
CA PHE A 150 8.80 15.90 13.03
C PHE A 150 8.70 14.40 13.32
N THR A 151 9.74 13.86 13.94
CA THR A 151 9.67 12.59 14.65
C THR A 151 9.04 12.81 16.02
N ALA A 152 8.37 11.80 16.57
CA ALA A 152 7.81 11.96 17.92
C ALA A 152 8.86 11.91 19.04
N LYS A 153 10.17 11.74 18.73
CA LYS A 153 11.26 12.01 19.69
C LYS A 153 11.55 13.51 19.78
N GLU A 154 11.60 14.20 18.63
CA GLU A 154 11.79 15.65 18.56
C GLU A 154 10.63 16.38 19.23
N LEU A 155 9.39 16.01 18.93
CA LEU A 155 8.21 16.61 19.56
C LEU A 155 8.17 16.42 21.08
N ASN A 156 8.57 15.24 21.58
CA ASN A 156 8.66 15.02 23.01
C ASN A 156 9.76 15.88 23.66
N ALA A 157 10.90 16.07 23.00
CA ALA A 157 11.94 16.95 23.51
C ALA A 157 11.45 18.40 23.60
N ILE A 158 10.72 18.87 22.58
CA ILE A 158 10.10 20.20 22.57
C ILE A 158 9.06 20.30 23.69
N LEU A 159 8.18 19.31 23.85
CA LEU A 159 7.20 19.27 24.94
C LEU A 159 7.86 19.43 26.31
N LEU A 160 8.93 18.67 26.57
CA LEU A 160 9.67 18.75 27.84
C LEU A 160 10.37 20.11 28.03
N GLN A 161 10.89 20.71 26.96
CA GLN A 161 11.49 22.05 27.00
C GLN A 161 10.44 23.14 27.32
N VAL A 162 9.25 23.07 26.71
CA VAL A 162 8.16 24.01 27.01
C VAL A 162 7.65 23.84 28.44
N VAL A 163 7.56 22.59 28.93
CA VAL A 163 7.20 22.32 30.34
C VAL A 163 8.22 22.94 31.31
N ALA A 164 9.51 22.91 30.96
CA ALA A 164 10.59 23.41 31.80
C ALA A 164 10.82 24.93 31.69
N ALA A 165 10.22 25.59 30.70
CA ALA A 165 10.38 27.02 30.46
C ALA A 165 9.81 27.83 31.64
N GLN A 166 10.61 28.76 32.15
CA GLN A 166 10.19 29.66 33.25
C GLN A 166 9.51 30.93 32.72
N THR A 167 9.73 31.24 31.43
CA THR A 167 9.23 32.45 30.78
C THR A 167 8.64 32.14 29.41
N GLU A 168 7.77 33.03 28.92
CA GLU A 168 7.21 32.93 27.57
C GLU A 168 8.31 33.03 26.50
N GLU A 169 9.30 33.91 26.67
CA GLU A 169 10.45 34.05 25.77
C GLU A 169 11.25 32.75 25.63
N GLU A 170 11.51 32.03 26.72
CA GLU A 170 12.18 30.72 26.67
C GLU A 170 11.37 29.70 25.86
N ALA A 171 10.07 29.58 26.17
CA ALA A 171 9.16 28.69 25.44
C ALA A 171 9.09 29.03 23.95
N ARG A 172 8.99 30.33 23.61
CA ARG A 172 9.00 30.85 22.24
C ARG A 172 10.28 30.45 21.51
N GLN A 173 11.44 30.60 22.15
CA GLN A 173 12.72 30.26 21.54
C GLN A 173 12.82 28.76 21.23
N TYR A 174 12.35 27.89 22.12
CA TYR A 174 12.33 26.44 21.87
C TYR A 174 11.45 26.10 20.66
N LEU A 175 10.24 26.66 20.58
CA LEU A 175 9.31 26.40 19.47
C LEU A 175 9.84 26.92 18.12
N LEU A 176 10.42 28.13 18.10
CA LEU A 176 11.00 28.69 16.87
C LEU A 176 12.23 27.92 16.41
N THR A 177 13.10 27.51 17.34
CA THR A 177 14.28 26.71 17.02
C THR A 177 13.86 25.37 16.40
N ALA A 178 12.82 24.74 16.94
CA ALA A 178 12.27 23.53 16.38
C ALA A 178 11.74 23.73 14.96
N LEU A 179 10.93 24.76 14.70
CA LEU A 179 10.43 25.04 13.35
C LEU A 179 11.55 25.30 12.33
N GLN A 180 12.62 25.98 12.76
CA GLN A 180 13.75 26.31 11.89
C GLN A 180 14.59 25.09 11.49
N GLN A 181 14.65 24.07 12.35
CA GLN A 181 15.36 22.81 12.04
C GLN A 181 14.62 21.94 11.00
N HIS A 182 13.36 22.24 10.72
CA HIS A 182 12.51 21.53 9.75
C HIS A 182 12.02 22.46 8.62
N LEU A 183 12.76 23.52 8.29
CA LEU A 183 12.56 24.36 7.09
C LEU A 183 13.22 23.77 5.85
#